data_AF-A0A2V8YTY5-F1
#
_entry.id   AF-A0A2V8YTY5-F1
#
_cell.length_a   1.000
_cell.length_b   1.000
_cell.length_c   1.000
_cell.angle_alpha   90.00
_cell.angle_beta   90.00
_cell.angle_gamma   90.00
#
_symmetry.space_group_name_H-M   'P 1'
#
loop_
_entity.id
_entity.type
_entity.pdbx_description
1 polymer ?
#
loop_
_entity_poly.entity_id
_entity_poly.type
_entity_poly.pdbx_seq_one_letter_code
_entity_poly.pdbx_strand_id
1 'polypeptide(L)'
;MLPLSAKKPRSWTNEYVRHGTQTSLAALEIASGKVVAHVKQRRTSVNFLRFLNDVVRAFPEQELHMILDNLNIHKNEAARRWL
;
A
#
# COMPACT_ATOMS: atom_id res chain seq x y z
N MET A 1 4.96 27.74 12.37
CA MET A 1 5.50 27.94 13.74
C MET A 1 4.42 28.59 14.60
N LEU A 2 4.04 27.99 15.72
CA LEU A 2 3.00 28.58 16.58
C LEU A 2 3.60 29.61 17.54
N PRO A 3 2.89 30.72 17.80
CA PRO A 3 3.37 31.75 18.70
C PRO A 3 3.47 31.24 20.15
N LEU A 4 4.51 31.69 20.85
CA LEU A 4 4.67 31.42 22.29
C LEU A 4 3.55 32.13 23.06
N SER A 5 2.89 31.45 23.99
CA SER A 5 1.95 32.08 24.92
C SER A 5 2.06 31.47 26.31
N ALA A 6 1.58 32.18 27.33
CA ALA A 6 1.60 31.67 28.71
C ALA A 6 0.92 30.29 28.77
N LYS A 7 1.62 29.30 29.35
CA LYS A 7 1.24 27.88 29.40
C LYS A 7 1.30 27.10 28.06
N LYS A 8 1.86 27.67 26.98
CA LYS A 8 2.07 26.96 25.70
C LYS A 8 3.50 27.17 25.20
N PRO A 9 4.38 26.16 25.33
CA PRO A 9 5.74 26.23 24.81
C PRO A 9 5.75 26.33 23.28
N ARG A 10 6.84 26.90 22.74
CA ARG A 10 7.01 27.06 21.29
C ARG A 10 6.97 25.69 20.62
N SER A 11 6.12 25.55 19.62
CA SER A 11 5.99 24.32 18.85
C SER A 11 6.03 24.61 17.34
N TRP A 12 6.54 23.62 16.62
CA TRP A 12 6.50 23.62 15.17
C TRP A 12 5.14 23.05 14.75
N THR A 13 4.44 23.78 13.90
CA THR A 13 3.40 23.16 13.08
C THR A 13 4.13 22.29 12.08
N ASN A 14 3.97 20.96 12.19
CA ASN A 14 4.24 20.10 11.05
C ASN A 14 3.15 20.42 10.02
N GLU A 15 3.40 21.44 9.21
CA GLU A 15 2.58 21.73 8.04
C GLU A 15 2.80 20.58 7.06
N TYR A 16 2.03 19.52 7.27
CA TYR A 16 1.95 18.41 6.35
C TYR A 16 1.14 18.87 5.14
N VAL A 17 1.86 19.31 4.10
CA VAL A 17 1.26 19.67 2.81
C VAL A 17 0.96 18.37 2.05
N ARG A 18 -0.32 18.03 1.91
CA ARG A 18 -0.76 16.90 1.07
C ARG A 18 -0.79 17.33 -0.40
N HIS A 19 0.05 16.74 -1.23
CA HIS A 19 0.03 16.93 -2.69
C HIS A 19 -0.98 16.02 -3.40
N GLY A 20 -2.04 15.61 -2.71
CA GLY A 20 -3.01 14.61 -3.17
C GLY A 20 -2.82 13.25 -2.50
N THR A 21 -3.62 12.27 -2.93
CA THR A 21 -3.59 10.90 -2.40
C THR A 21 -3.38 9.92 -3.55
N GLN A 22 -2.41 9.03 -3.41
CA GLN A 22 -2.21 7.89 -4.30
C GLN A 22 -2.42 6.58 -3.55
N THR A 23 -2.72 5.52 -4.29
CA THR A 23 -2.83 4.15 -3.77
C THR A 23 -1.51 3.44 -3.99
N SER A 24 -0.90 2.94 -2.91
CA SER A 24 0.24 2.02 -2.96
C SER A 24 -0.27 0.59 -2.77
N LEU A 25 0.18 -0.32 -3.61
CA LEU A 25 0.08 -1.76 -3.43
C LEU A 25 1.50 -2.28 -3.28
N ALA A 26 1.78 -3.04 -2.23
CA ALA A 26 3.11 -3.58 -1.98
C ALA A 26 3.01 -5.00 -1.42
N ALA A 27 3.90 -5.86 -1.88
CA ALA A 27 4.08 -7.23 -1.39
C ALA A 27 5.53 -7.34 -0.91
N LEU A 28 5.68 -7.75 0.34
CA LEU A 28 6.96 -7.99 0.98
C LEU A 28 7.18 -9.51 1.05
N GLU A 29 8.26 -9.98 0.44
CA GLU A 29 8.73 -11.35 0.64
C GLU A 29 9.53 -11.39 1.95
N ILE A 30 9.11 -12.27 2.87
CA ILE A 30 9.54 -12.21 4.28
C ILE A 30 10.98 -12.66 4.47
N ALA A 31 11.45 -13.67 3.73
CA ALA A 31 12.77 -14.25 3.94
C ALA A 31 13.91 -13.36 3.43
N SER A 32 13.74 -12.75 2.25
CA SER A 32 14.74 -11.89 1.62
C SER A 32 14.52 -10.40 1.86
N GLY A 33 13.31 -10.00 2.28
CA GLY A 33 12.93 -8.59 2.40
C GLY A 33 12.66 -7.89 1.07
N LYS A 34 12.62 -8.63 -0.05
CA LYS A 34 12.33 -8.06 -1.38
C LYS A 34 10.90 -7.52 -1.42
N VAL A 35 10.76 -6.32 -1.99
CA VAL A 35 9.45 -5.66 -2.17
C VAL A 35 9.11 -5.53 -3.64
N VAL A 36 7.91 -5.95 -4.01
CA VAL A 36 7.27 -5.61 -5.29
C VAL A 36 6.17 -4.58 -5.00
N ALA A 37 6.18 -3.43 -5.66
CA ALA A 37 5.24 -2.36 -5.37
C ALA A 37 4.73 -1.62 -6.61
N HIS A 38 3.48 -1.19 -6.56
CA HIS A 38 2.83 -0.34 -7.55
C HIS A 38 2.24 0.90 -6.90
N VAL A 39 2.45 2.06 -7.52
CA VAL A 39 1.76 3.30 -7.17
C VAL A 39 0.74 3.62 -8.27
N LYS A 40 -0.52 3.83 -7.87
CA LYS A 40 -1.65 4.10 -8.78
C LYS A 40 -2.46 5.28 -8.29
N GLN A 41 -3.10 5.99 -9.22
CA GLN A 41 -3.98 7.13 -8.91
C GLN A 41 -5.27 6.72 -8.19
N ARG A 42 -5.77 5.49 -8.43
CA ARG A 42 -7.01 4.99 -7.84
C ARG A 42 -6.86 3.58 -7.28
N ARG A 43 -7.57 3.33 -6.18
CA ARG A 43 -7.74 2.02 -5.54
C ARG A 43 -8.83 1.23 -6.25
N THR A 44 -8.45 0.32 -7.15
CA THR A 44 -9.39 -0.52 -7.90
C THR A 44 -8.97 -1.98 -7.86
N SER A 45 -9.94 -2.89 -7.95
CA SER A 45 -9.68 -4.34 -8.01
C SER A 45 -8.89 -4.74 -9.25
N VAL A 46 -9.08 -4.04 -10.37
CA VAL A 46 -8.30 -4.25 -11.60
C VAL A 46 -6.81 -3.97 -11.37
N ASN A 47 -6.49 -2.87 -10.69
CA ASN A 47 -5.10 -2.54 -10.36
C ASN A 47 -4.50 -3.57 -9.39
N PHE A 48 -5.30 -4.07 -8.45
CA PHE A 48 -4.90 -5.13 -7.53
C PHE A 48 -4.59 -6.45 -8.25
N LEU A 49 -5.49 -6.94 -9.11
CA LEU A 49 -5.27 -8.18 -9.86
C LEU A 49 -4.06 -8.10 -10.80
N ARG A 50 -3.87 -6.96 -11.47
CA ARG A 50 -2.65 -6.72 -12.28
C ARG A 50 -1.39 -6.76 -11.43
N PHE A 51 -1.43 -6.12 -10.26
CA PHE A 51 -0.32 -6.18 -9.31
C PHE A 51 0.00 -7.61 -8.88
N LEU A 52 -1.01 -8.42 -8.56
CA LEU A 52 -0.82 -9.82 -8.18
C LEU A 52 -0.19 -10.65 -9.31
N ASN A 53 -0.61 -10.45 -10.56
CA ASN A 53 0.03 -11.11 -11.70
C ASN A 53 1.54 -10.76 -11.80
N ASP A 54 1.91 -9.51 -11.52
CA ASP A 54 3.30 -9.08 -11.55
C ASP A 54 4.10 -9.60 -10.34
N VAL A 55 3.45 -9.78 -9.19
CA VAL A 55 4.04 -10.49 -8.03
C VAL A 55 4.35 -11.94 -8.39
N VAL A 56 3.39 -12.69 -8.94
CA VAL A 56 3.61 -14.10 -9.32
C VAL A 56 4.74 -14.22 -10.35
N ARG A 57 4.79 -13.33 -11.35
CA ARG A 57 5.88 -13.29 -12.33
C ARG A 57 7.25 -12.99 -11.74
N ALA A 58 7.31 -12.27 -10.61
CA ALA A 58 8.57 -11.95 -9.94
C ALA A 58 9.16 -13.16 -9.17
N PHE A 59 8.39 -14.24 -8.99
CA PHE A 59 8.76 -15.47 -8.28
C PHE A 59 8.26 -16.73 -9.03
N PRO A 60 8.73 -16.98 -10.26
CA PRO A 60 8.12 -17.96 -11.17
C PRO A 60 8.29 -19.43 -10.76
N GLU A 61 9.25 -19.75 -9.88
CA GLU A 61 9.56 -21.13 -9.46
C GLU A 61 9.22 -21.40 -7.99
N GLN A 62 8.42 -20.53 -7.38
CA GLN A 62 8.07 -20.61 -5.96
C GLN A 62 6.56 -20.73 -5.77
N GLU A 63 6.16 -21.56 -4.81
CA GLU A 63 4.81 -21.51 -4.26
C GLU A 63 4.67 -20.25 -3.40
N LEU A 64 3.65 -19.44 -3.70
CA LEU A 64 3.43 -18.18 -2.99
C LEU A 64 2.25 -18.29 -2.03
N HIS A 65 2.56 -18.20 -0.73
CA HIS A 65 1.54 -18.03 0.31
C HIS A 65 1.37 -16.53 0.59
N MET A 66 0.23 -15.97 0.16
CA MET A 66 -0.05 -14.54 0.29
C MET A 66 -0.91 -14.26 1.52
N ILE A 67 -0.43 -13.35 2.37
CA ILE A 67 -1.24 -12.78 3.47
C ILE A 67 -1.67 -11.38 3.04
N LEU A 68 -2.98 -11.19 2.91
CA LEU A 68 -3.56 -9.91 2.52
C LEU A 68 -4.11 -9.18 3.75
N ASP A 69 -4.09 -7.85 3.70
CA ASP A 69 -4.79 -7.04 4.69
C ASP A 69 -6.32 -7.06 4.46
N ASN A 70 -7.06 -6.44 5.38
CA ASN A 70 -8.51 -6.42 5.34
C ASN A 70 -9.06 -5.26 4.48
N LEU A 71 -8.76 -5.26 3.19
CA LEU A 71 -9.20 -4.21 2.26
C LEU A 71 -10.30 -4.70 1.30
N ASN A 72 -11.26 -3.83 0.97
CA ASN A 72 -12.41 -4.17 0.15
C ASN A 72 -12.06 -4.66 -1.27
N ILE A 73 -10.97 -4.18 -1.86
CA ILE A 73 -10.52 -4.61 -3.19
C ILE A 73 -10.01 -6.05 -3.22
N HIS A 74 -9.70 -6.66 -2.06
CA HIS A 74 -9.27 -8.05 -1.93
C HIS A 74 -10.45 -9.02 -1.77
N LYS A 75 -11.66 -8.51 -1.50
CA LYS A 75 -12.80 -9.32 -1.07
C LYS A 75 -13.93 -9.45 -2.10
N ASN A 76 -13.83 -8.76 -3.24
CA ASN A 76 -14.81 -8.88 -4.32
C ASN A 76 -14.66 -10.21 -5.06
N GLU A 77 -15.67 -10.56 -5.86
CA GLU A 77 -15.72 -11.82 -6.59
C GLU A 77 -14.53 -12.04 -7.52
N ALA A 78 -14.07 -11.01 -8.22
CA ALA A 78 -12.92 -11.12 -9.11
C ALA A 78 -11.62 -11.46 -8.34
N ALA A 79 -11.43 -10.84 -7.17
CA ALA A 79 -10.31 -11.17 -6.28
C ALA A 79 -10.41 -12.59 -5.72
N ARG A 80 -11.62 -13.03 -5.32
CA ARG A 80 -11.85 -14.41 -4.81
C ARG A 80 -11.69 -15.50 -5.86
N ARG A 81 -11.92 -15.20 -7.14
CA ARG A 81 -11.71 -16.16 -8.23
C ARG A 81 -10.25 -16.26 -8.64
N TRP A 82 -9.45 -15.23 -8.36
CA TRP A 82 -8.03 -15.21 -8.67
C TRP A 82 -7.21 -15.89 -7.56
N LEU A 83 -7.56 -15.63 -6.30
CA LEU A 83 -6.96 -16.24 -5.10
C LEU A 83 -7.44 -17.68 -4.93
#